data_AF-A0A2D5USR2-F1
#
_entry.id   AF-A0A2D5USR2-F1
#
_cell.length_a   1.000
_cell.length_b   1.000
_cell.length_c   1.000
_cell.angle_alpha   90.00
_cell.angle_beta   90.00
_cell.angle_gamma   90.00
#
_symmetry.space_group_name_H-M   'P 1'
#
loop_
_entity.id
_entity.type
_entity.pdbx_description
1 polymer ?
#
loop_
_entity_poly.entity_id
_entity_poly.type
_entity_poly.pdbx_seq_one_letter_code
_entity_poly.pdbx_strand_id
1 'polypeptide(L)' 'MIAEFRDMDEKLAFHTDITEVERQLKRLKSCIYAVPYYDGHNGKIAGVDLYFEKSARKMLLKVANTHQLPLC' A
#
# COMPACT_ATOMS: atom_id res chain seq x y z
N MET A 1 6.13 8.53 7.92
CA MET A 1 4.87 8.07 7.32
C MET A 1 4.94 8.43 5.85
N ILE A 2 5.28 7.47 5.01
CA ILE A 2 5.41 7.66 3.57
C ILE A 2 4.52 6.61 2.93
N ALA A 3 3.65 7.04 2.03
CA ALA A 3 2.95 6.13 1.14
C ALA A 3 3.51 6.34 -0.27
N GLU A 4 4.00 5.28 -0.89
CA GLU A 4 4.59 5.35 -2.23
C GLU A 4 3.67 4.68 -3.23
N PHE A 5 3.37 5.38 -4.32
CA PHE A 5 2.69 4.79 -5.47
C PHE A 5 3.70 4.40 -6.53
N ARG A 6 3.72 3.12 -6.89
CA ARG A 6 4.54 2.64 -8.01
C ARG A 6 3.64 2.07 -9.09
N ASP A 7 3.70 2.67 -10.28
CA ASP A 7 3.10 2.09 -11.47
C ASP A 7 4.05 1.02 -12.03
N MET A 8 3.52 -0.18 -12.21
CA MET A 8 4.20 -1.32 -12.82
C MET A 8 3.41 -1.73 -14.07
N ASP A 9 4.00 -2.48 -15.00
CA ASP A 9 3.39 -2.75 -16.31
C ASP A 9 1.92 -3.19 -16.24
N GLU A 10 1.56 -4.08 -15.32
CA GLU A 10 0.20 -4.62 -15.16
C GLU A 10 -0.49 -4.26 -13.83
N LYS A 11 0.25 -3.65 -12.90
CA LYS A 11 -0.17 -3.54 -11.50
C LYS A 11 0.18 -2.17 -10.92
N LEU A 12 -0.44 -1.85 -9.79
CA LEU A 12 -0.06 -0.72 -8.95
C LEU A 12 0.44 -1.29 -7.63
N ALA A 13 1.60 -0.83 -7.16
CA ALA A 13 2.01 -1.07 -5.79
C ALA A 13 1.74 0.17 -4.94
N PHE A 14 1.21 -0.06 -3.75
CA PHE A 14 1.02 0.95 -2.72
C PHE A 14 1.79 0.51 -1.48
N HIS A 15 2.84 1.26 -1.16
CA HIS A 15 3.59 1.05 0.06
C HIS A 15 2.90 1.73 1.25
N THR A 16 2.84 1.08 2.40
CA THR A 16 2.45 1.73 3.67
C THR A 16 3.07 1.06 4.88
N ASP A 17 3.41 1.86 5.89
CA ASP A 17 3.82 1.44 7.24
C ASP A 17 2.67 1.47 8.26
N ILE A 18 1.44 1.81 7.82
CA ILE A 18 0.29 2.03 8.70
C ILE A 18 -0.63 0.81 8.70
N THR A 19 -0.73 0.15 9.84
CA THR A 19 -1.55 -1.06 10.01
C THR A 19 -3.03 -0.85 9.69
N GLU A 20 -3.60 0.32 9.99
CA GLU A 20 -5.01 0.60 9.69
C GLU A 20 -5.26 0.70 8.18
N VAL A 21 -4.39 1.41 7.46
CA VAL A 21 -4.45 1.58 6.00
C VAL A 21 -4.24 0.21 5.33
N GLU A 22 -3.26 -0.56 5.77
CA GLU A 22 -3.05 -1.94 5.32
C GLU A 22 -4.34 -2.78 5.46
N ARG A 23 -4.95 -2.80 6.65
CA ARG A 23 -6.16 -3.59 6.92
C ARG A 23 -7.34 -3.17 6.05
N GLN A 24 -7.50 -1.87 5.81
CA GLN A 24 -8.54 -1.35 4.93
C GLN A 24 -8.29 -1.77 3.48
N LEU A 25 -7.06 -1.59 3.00
CA LEU A 25 -6.67 -1.85 1.62
C LEU A 25 -6.67 -3.34 1.25
N LYS A 26 -6.27 -4.23 2.18
CA LYS A 26 -6.33 -5.70 1.99
C LYS A 26 -7.75 -6.23 1.76
N ARG A 27 -8.78 -5.50 2.17
CA ARG A 27 -10.19 -5.91 2.00
C ARG A 27 -10.75 -5.53 0.62
N LEU A 28 -10.01 -4.75 -0.17
CA LEU A 28 -10.44 -4.35 -1.50
C LEU A 28 -10.35 -5.53 -2.46
N LYS A 29 -11.39 -5.75 -3.27
CA LYS A 29 -11.39 -6.83 -4.29
C LYS A 29 -10.26 -6.69 -5.32
N SER A 30 -9.81 -5.47 -5.56
CA SER A 30 -8.71 -5.17 -6.49
C SER A 30 -7.33 -5.42 -5.89
N CYS A 31 -7.23 -5.77 -4.59
CA CYS A 31 -5.97 -6.17 -3.96
C CYS A 31 -5.62 -7.60 -4.39
N ILE A 32 -4.49 -7.75 -5.06
CA ILE A 32 -4.02 -9.02 -5.61
C ILE A 32 -3.23 -9.79 -4.55
N TYR A 33 -2.23 -9.15 -3.94
CA TYR A 33 -1.41 -9.72 -2.86
C TYR A 33 -0.70 -8.62 -2.07
N ALA A 34 -0.12 -8.99 -0.92
CA ALA A 34 0.62 -8.10 -0.05
C ALA A 34 1.98 -8.71 0.33
N VAL A 35 3.03 -7.89 0.36
CA VAL A 35 4.41 -8.30 0.69
C VAL A 35 4.90 -7.47 1.88
N PRO A 36 5.10 -8.07 3.07
CA PRO A 36 5.66 -7.36 4.21
C PRO A 36 7.16 -7.14 4.04
N TYR A 37 7.64 -5.97 4.45
CA TYR A 37 9.05 -5.66 4.64
C TYR A 37 9.40 -5.80 6.11
N TYR A 38 10.52 -6.45 6.40
CA TYR A 38 11.01 -6.61 7.75
C TYR A 38 12.21 -5.70 7.98
N ASP A 39 12.24 -5.05 9.14
CA ASP A 39 13.40 -4.34 9.64
C ASP A 39 14.50 -5.37 9.96
N GLY A 40 15.64 -5.26 9.28
CA GLY A 40 16.77 -6.17 9.41
C GLY A 40 17.41 -6.17 10.81
N HIS A 41 17.13 -5.18 11.64
CA HIS A 41 17.71 -5.07 12.98
C HIS A 41 16.89 -5.79 14.07
N ASN A 42 15.57 -5.85 13.94
CA ASN A 42 14.67 -6.37 14.98
C ASN A 42 13.67 -7.42 14.49
N GLY A 43 13.66 -7.73 13.18
CA GLY A 43 12.77 -8.72 12.58
C GLY A 43 11.29 -8.34 12.60
N LYS A 44 10.94 -7.09 12.93
CA LYS A 44 9.57 -6.59 12.93
C LYS A 44 9.19 -6.09 11.53
N ILE A 45 7.89 -6.07 11.25
CA ILE A 45 7.38 -5.52 9.99
C ILE A 45 7.62 -3.99 10.00
N ALA A 46 8.42 -3.52 9.05
CA ALA A 46 8.71 -2.11 8.80
C ALA A 46 7.66 -1.46 7.89
N GLY A 47 6.99 -2.26 7.05
CA GLY A 47 5.94 -1.79 6.16
C GLY A 47 5.43 -2.92 5.26
N VAL A 48 4.52 -2.60 4.36
CA VAL A 48 3.93 -3.57 3.43
C VAL A 48 3.73 -2.93 2.08
N ASP A 49 4.05 -3.69 1.04
CA ASP A 49 3.62 -3.39 -0.32
C ASP A 49 2.32 -4.12 -0.63
N LEU A 50 1.30 -3.37 -1.02
CA LEU A 50 0.03 -3.89 -1.46
C LEU A 50 -0.05 -3.74 -2.98
N TYR A 51 -0.26 -4.85 -3.68
CA TYR A 51 -0.34 -4.86 -5.14
C TYR A 51 -1.79 -4.91 -5.59
N PHE A 52 -2.16 -4.04 -6.53
CA PHE A 52 -3.51 -3.88 -7.04
C PHE A 52 -3.55 -3.95 -8.56
N GLU A 53 -4.75 -4.23 -9.09
CA GLU A 53 -5.08 -3.94 -10.48
C GLU A 53 -4.96 -2.44 -10.78
N LYS A 54 -4.58 -2.07 -12.02
CA LYS A 54 -4.50 -0.66 -12.45
C LYS A 54 -5.82 0.11 -12.29
N SER A 55 -6.95 -0.60 -12.38
CA SER A 55 -8.30 -0.06 -12.16
C SER A 55 -8.47 0.57 -10.77
N ALA A 56 -7.68 0.14 -9.77
CA ALA A 56 -7.78 0.60 -8.39
C ALA A 56 -7.22 2.00 -8.14
N ARG A 57 -6.46 2.60 -9.09
CA ARG A 57 -5.72 3.86 -8.91
C ARG A 57 -6.54 4.97 -8.23
N LYS A 58 -7.73 5.26 -8.77
CA LYS A 58 -8.59 6.33 -8.24
C LYS A 58 -9.05 6.07 -6.81
N MET A 59 -9.32 4.81 -6.47
CA MET A 59 -9.71 4.42 -5.12
C MET A 59 -8.53 4.56 -4.16
N LEU A 60 -7.34 4.10 -4.54
CA LEU A 60 -6.14 4.19 -3.71
C LEU A 60 -5.76 5.64 -3.43
N LEU A 61 -5.84 6.53 -4.44
CA LEU A 61 -5.64 7.98 -4.26
C LEU A 61 -6.64 8.58 -3.26
N LYS A 62 -7.91 8.14 -3.31
CA LYS A 62 -8.92 8.57 -2.33
C LYS A 62 -8.56 8.14 -0.91
N VAL A 63 -8.11 6.90 -0.72
CA VAL A 63 -7.68 6.38 0.58
C VAL A 63 -6.49 7.18 1.11
N ALA A 64 -5.48 7.43 0.27
CA ALA A 64 -4.32 8.23 0.64
C ALA A 64 -4.70 9.65 1.10
N ASN A 65 -5.59 10.32 0.36
CA ASN A 65 -6.09 11.65 0.73
C ASN A 65 -6.89 11.64 2.04
N THR A 66 -7.75 10.63 2.26
CA THR A 66 -8.52 10.49 3.51
C THR A 66 -7.62 10.35 4.72
N HIS A 67 -6.52 9.61 4.59
CA HIS A 67 -5.55 9.37 5.66
C HIS A 67 -4.41 10.40 5.69
N GLN A 68 -4.49 11.46 4.86
CA GLN A 68 -3.46 12.51 4.75
C GLN A 68 -2.05 11.95 4.54
N LEU A 69 -1.96 10.85 3.79
CA LEU A 69 -0.68 10.19 3.53
C LEU A 69 0.09 11.03 2.51
N PRO A 70 1.30 11.51 2.83
CA PRO A 70 2.13 12.15 1.84
C PRO A 70 2.48 11.10 0.79
N LEU A 71 2.00 11.33 -0.42
CA LEU A 71 2.29 10.48 -1.57
C LEU A 71 3.64 10.91 -2.17
N CYS A 72 4.59 9.99 -2.17
CA CYS A 72 5.86 10.12 -2.86
C CYS A 72 5.87 9.30 -4.15
#